data_AF-A0A834NSI5-F1
#
_entry.id   AF-A0A834NSI5-F1
#
_cell.length_a   1.000
_cell.length_b   1.000
_cell.length_c   1.000
_cell.angle_alpha   90.00
_cell.angle_beta   90.00
_cell.angle_gamma   90.00
#
_symmetry.space_group_name_H-M   'P 1'
#
loop_
_entity.id
_entity.type
_entity.pdbx_description
1 polymer ?
#
loop_
_entity_poly.entity_id
_entity_poly.type
_entity_poly.pdbx_seq_one_letter_code
_entity_poly.pdbx_strand_id
1 'polypeptide(L)'
;MSLIFGQLVIGPPGSGKTTYCNAMCKFLEQIGRKVAVINIDPANENMEYTPLVDISELIKHEEVMSEYGLGPNGALVYCMEFLEANVKWLITKILNLKDYYLIFDCPGQVELYTHHKSVSSIVEKLTQNLVRLCSVHLVDSHHCSDPGKYLSSLILCTTTMLQLGLPHVNIMTKFDEMKKFSDRLAFNIDFYTEVLDLNYLLEKLDEDPFTAKYKKLNAALISLVEDYSLVSFIPLDVSNQALLLQVKNAVDKANGYIFGGNEPQDVQTLLACAVGAVSETKKMSTIDAYL
;
A
#
# COMPACT_ATOMS: atom_id res chain seq x y z
N MET A 1 -15.46 3.09 24.11
CA MET A 1 -14.19 2.45 23.72
C MET A 1 -13.66 3.28 22.56
N SER A 2 -12.43 3.79 22.64
CA SER A 2 -11.87 4.71 21.63
C SER A 2 -11.59 3.98 20.32
N LEU A 3 -11.80 4.65 19.19
CA LEU A 3 -11.41 4.14 17.88
C LEU A 3 -9.89 4.13 17.77
N ILE A 4 -9.34 3.07 17.18
CA ILE A 4 -7.91 2.97 16.84
C ILE A 4 -7.79 3.15 15.34
N PHE A 5 -6.84 3.95 14.88
CA PHE A 5 -6.63 4.20 13.45
C PHE A 5 -5.30 3.62 13.00
N GLY A 6 -5.23 3.22 11.74
CA GLY A 6 -3.97 2.77 11.18
C GLY A 6 -4.00 2.59 9.68
N GLN A 7 -2.89 2.04 9.19
CA GLN A 7 -2.68 1.70 7.79
C GLN A 7 -2.21 0.25 7.64
N LEU A 8 -2.78 -0.45 6.67
CA LEU A 8 -2.39 -1.78 6.26
C LEU A 8 -1.47 -1.65 5.04
N VAL A 9 -0.16 -1.79 5.22
CA VAL A 9 0.84 -1.59 4.16
C VAL A 9 1.01 -2.87 3.37
N ILE A 10 0.61 -2.85 2.11
CA ILE A 10 0.61 -4.01 1.21
C ILE A 10 1.28 -3.68 -0.12
N GLY A 11 1.55 -4.72 -0.90
CA GLY A 11 2.10 -4.60 -2.25
C GLY A 11 3.13 -5.69 -2.55
N PRO A 12 3.55 -5.82 -3.82
CA PRO A 12 4.43 -6.89 -4.27
C PRO A 12 5.78 -6.96 -3.52
N PRO A 13 6.51 -8.09 -3.62
CA PRO A 13 7.88 -8.16 -3.12
C PRO A 13 8.74 -7.07 -3.78
N GLY A 14 9.58 -6.40 -3.00
CA GLY A 14 10.46 -5.34 -3.52
C GLY A 14 9.81 -3.96 -3.68
N SER A 15 8.51 -3.79 -3.46
CA SER A 15 7.84 -2.47 -3.55
C SER A 15 8.22 -1.48 -2.44
N GLY A 16 8.96 -1.92 -1.42
CA GLY A 16 9.47 -1.05 -0.35
C GLY A 16 8.58 -0.94 0.88
N LYS A 17 7.74 -1.95 1.20
CA LYS A 17 6.84 -1.96 2.36
C LYS A 17 7.55 -1.68 3.70
N THR A 18 8.52 -2.51 4.07
CA THR A 18 9.28 -2.35 5.31
C THR A 18 10.03 -1.01 5.37
N THR A 19 10.58 -0.55 4.24
CA THR A 19 11.22 0.78 4.13
C THR A 19 10.21 1.91 4.35
N TYR A 20 9.02 1.82 3.75
CA TYR A 20 7.93 2.77 3.97
C TYR A 20 7.47 2.76 5.43
N CYS A 21 7.29 1.59 6.04
CA CYS A 21 6.92 1.46 7.45
C CYS A 21 7.94 2.15 8.37
N ASN A 22 9.24 1.97 8.13
CA ASN A 22 10.31 2.65 8.87
C ASN A 22 10.24 4.18 8.70
N ALA A 23 10.21 4.65 7.44
CA ALA A 23 10.24 6.08 7.12
C ALA A 23 8.99 6.80 7.62
N MET A 24 7.81 6.22 7.40
CA MET A 24 6.54 6.77 7.86
C MET A 24 6.43 6.74 9.39
N CYS A 25 6.91 5.69 10.07
CA CYS A 25 6.95 5.67 11.54
C CYS A 25 7.76 6.85 12.08
N LYS A 26 9.00 7.02 11.62
CA LYS A 26 9.88 8.13 12.02
C LYS A 26 9.27 9.50 11.71
N PHE A 27 8.67 9.65 10.53
CA PHE A 27 8.01 10.89 10.13
C PHE A 27 6.84 11.25 11.06
N LEU A 28 5.96 10.28 11.34
CA LEU A 28 4.81 10.47 12.21
C LEU A 28 5.23 10.76 13.66
N GLU A 29 6.29 10.11 14.16
CA GLU A 29 6.86 10.41 15.48
C GLU A 29 7.45 11.82 15.56
N GLN A 30 8.14 12.28 14.51
CA GLN A 30 8.70 13.63 14.44
C GLN A 30 7.63 14.73 14.51
N ILE A 31 6.45 14.49 13.93
CA ILE A 31 5.31 15.42 14.03
C ILE A 31 4.48 15.23 15.31
N GLY A 32 4.94 14.38 16.24
CA GLY A 32 4.37 14.21 17.58
C GLY A 32 3.33 13.10 17.72
N ARG A 33 3.16 12.22 16.72
CA ARG A 33 2.27 11.05 16.86
C ARG A 33 2.95 9.95 17.65
N LYS A 34 2.14 9.25 18.43
CA LYS A 34 2.51 7.97 19.03
C LYS A 34 2.21 6.86 18.03
N VAL A 35 3.21 6.14 17.56
CA VAL A 35 3.07 5.16 16.46
C VAL A 35 3.47 3.77 16.92
N ALA A 36 2.72 2.76 16.51
CA ALA A 36 3.04 1.37 16.74
C ALA A 36 3.16 0.64 15.39
N VAL A 37 4.35 0.13 15.10
CA VAL A 37 4.56 -0.76 13.96
C VAL A 37 4.22 -2.19 14.39
N ILE A 38 3.40 -2.87 13.60
CA ILE A 38 2.95 -4.24 13.80
C ILE A 38 3.45 -5.04 12.61
N ASN A 39 4.37 -5.98 12.85
CA ASN A 39 4.85 -6.88 11.82
C ASN A 39 3.91 -8.09 11.71
N ILE A 40 3.26 -8.24 10.56
CA ILE A 40 2.47 -9.44 10.23
C ILE A 40 3.13 -10.27 9.11
N ASP A 41 4.36 -9.92 8.69
CA ASP A 41 5.17 -10.74 7.79
C ASP A 41 6.11 -11.68 8.58
N PRO A 42 5.80 -12.98 8.66
CA PRO A 42 6.61 -13.94 9.42
C PRO A 42 7.95 -14.26 8.76
N ALA A 43 8.17 -13.84 7.51
CA ALA A 43 9.42 -14.04 6.77
C ALA A 43 10.27 -12.76 6.71
N ASN A 44 9.91 -11.70 7.44
CA ASN A 44 10.64 -10.45 7.46
C ASN A 44 11.77 -10.45 8.49
N GLU A 45 12.99 -10.68 8.04
CA GLU A 45 14.19 -10.72 8.89
C GLU A 45 14.95 -9.38 8.95
N ASN A 46 14.70 -8.48 8.00
CA ASN A 46 15.51 -7.28 7.78
C ASN A 46 14.75 -6.00 8.17
N MET A 47 14.22 -5.97 9.39
CA MET A 47 13.52 -4.79 9.92
C MET A 47 14.50 -3.76 10.48
N GLU A 48 14.44 -2.52 9.96
CA GLU A 48 15.19 -1.38 10.49
C GLU A 48 14.44 -0.63 11.61
N TYR A 49 13.30 -1.17 12.05
CA TYR A 49 12.48 -0.68 13.15
C TYR A 49 12.24 -1.81 14.15
N THR A 50 11.80 -1.46 15.36
CA THR A 50 11.39 -2.45 16.37
C THR A 50 9.86 -2.54 16.38
N PRO A 51 9.26 -3.65 15.89
CA PRO A 51 7.81 -3.82 15.96
C PRO A 51 7.36 -3.94 17.42
N LEU A 52 6.21 -3.34 17.76
CA LEU A 52 5.58 -3.50 19.07
C LEU A 52 4.80 -4.82 19.18
N VAL A 53 4.41 -5.37 18.04
CA VAL A 53 3.77 -6.67 17.90
C VAL A 53 4.37 -7.33 16.68
N ASP A 54 4.92 -8.54 16.87
CA ASP A 54 5.49 -9.32 15.79
C ASP A 54 4.81 -10.70 15.75
N ILE A 55 4.34 -11.09 14.56
CA ILE A 55 3.77 -12.41 14.30
C ILE A 55 4.74 -13.55 14.68
N SER A 56 6.06 -13.30 14.65
CA SER A 56 7.08 -14.27 15.08
C SER A 56 6.94 -14.71 16.56
N GLU A 57 6.28 -13.91 17.41
CA GLU A 57 5.93 -14.29 18.78
C GLU A 57 4.83 -15.38 18.83
N LEU A 58 4.01 -15.46 17.79
CA LEU A 58 2.90 -16.41 17.67
C LEU A 58 3.31 -17.65 16.85
N ILE A 59 3.97 -17.44 15.72
CA ILE A 59 4.37 -18.49 14.78
C ILE A 59 5.58 -18.06 13.97
N LYS A 60 6.60 -18.92 13.87
CA LYS A 60 7.81 -18.63 13.09
C LYS A 60 7.82 -19.37 11.76
N HIS A 61 8.14 -18.63 10.69
CA HIS A 61 8.16 -19.15 9.33
C HIS A 61 9.12 -20.34 9.16
N GLU A 62 10.34 -20.25 9.68
CA GLU A 62 11.35 -21.32 9.61
C GLU A 62 10.90 -22.61 10.33
N GLU A 63 10.27 -22.46 11.50
CA GLU A 63 9.75 -23.60 12.28
C GLU A 63 8.65 -24.32 11.48
N VAL A 64 7.73 -23.58 10.86
CA VAL A 64 6.69 -24.14 9.99
C VAL A 64 7.27 -24.88 8.78
N MET A 65 8.28 -24.30 8.13
CA MET A 65 8.95 -24.96 7.00
C MET A 65 9.56 -26.31 7.40
N SER A 66 10.26 -26.34 8.53
CA SER A 66 10.94 -27.55 9.01
C SER A 66 9.98 -28.61 9.57
N GLU A 67 8.94 -28.21 10.30
CA GLU A 67 7.98 -29.13 10.94
C GLU A 67 7.04 -29.78 9.91
N TYR A 68 6.54 -28.98 8.95
CA TYR A 68 5.56 -29.45 7.97
C TYR A 68 6.16 -29.79 6.59
N GLY A 69 7.47 -29.62 6.41
CA GLY A 69 8.15 -29.88 5.14
C GLY A 69 7.65 -28.99 3.99
N LEU A 70 7.19 -27.77 4.32
CA LEU A 70 6.63 -26.84 3.35
C LEU A 70 7.72 -25.96 2.71
N GLY A 71 7.51 -25.61 1.44
CA GLY A 71 8.31 -24.56 0.80
C GLY A 71 7.99 -23.16 1.36
N PRO A 72 8.79 -22.12 1.06
CA PRO A 72 8.66 -20.79 1.65
C PRO A 72 7.26 -20.17 1.51
N ASN A 73 6.66 -20.26 0.33
CA ASN A 73 5.32 -19.71 0.07
C ASN A 73 4.22 -20.53 0.79
N GLY A 74 4.37 -21.86 0.86
CA GLY A 74 3.42 -22.72 1.57
C GLY A 74 3.44 -22.47 3.07
N ALA A 75 4.63 -22.32 3.65
CA ALA A 75 4.79 -21.95 5.06
C ALA A 75 4.22 -20.55 5.36
N LEU A 76 4.36 -19.60 4.43
CA LEU A 76 3.79 -18.25 4.58
C LEU A 76 2.25 -18.28 4.61
N VAL A 77 1.62 -19.03 3.69
CA VAL A 77 0.16 -19.23 3.69
C VAL A 77 -0.29 -19.86 5.00
N TYR A 78 0.40 -20.91 5.46
CA TYR A 78 0.10 -21.55 6.75
C TYR A 78 0.20 -20.58 7.92
N CYS A 79 1.24 -19.73 7.97
CA CYS A 79 1.38 -18.72 9.01
C CYS A 79 0.19 -17.74 9.04
N MET A 80 -0.30 -17.34 7.85
CA MET A 80 -1.46 -16.47 7.75
C MET A 80 -2.76 -17.14 8.17
N GLU A 81 -2.97 -18.42 7.80
CA GLU A 81 -4.11 -19.22 8.26
C GLU A 81 -4.07 -19.40 9.79
N PHE A 82 -2.89 -19.66 10.34
CA PHE A 82 -2.69 -19.80 11.78
C PHE A 82 -2.98 -18.50 12.52
N LEU A 83 -2.53 -17.35 11.99
CA LEU A 83 -2.88 -16.04 12.53
C LEU A 83 -4.39 -15.76 12.43
N GLU A 84 -5.05 -16.13 11.34
CA GLU A 84 -6.49 -15.97 11.17
C GLU A 84 -7.29 -16.79 12.22
N ALA A 85 -6.88 -18.03 12.46
CA ALA A 85 -7.46 -18.91 13.48
C ALA A 85 -7.23 -18.35 14.89
N ASN A 86 -6.07 -17.73 15.13
CA ASN A 86 -5.66 -17.18 16.43
C ASN A 86 -5.78 -15.65 16.51
N VAL A 87 -6.58 -15.02 15.66
CA VAL A 87 -6.67 -13.55 15.52
C VAL A 87 -6.99 -12.80 16.81
N LYS A 88 -7.59 -13.46 17.80
CA LYS A 88 -7.80 -12.91 19.16
C LYS A 88 -6.49 -12.47 19.81
N TRP A 89 -5.39 -13.18 19.54
CA TRP A 89 -4.04 -12.81 19.99
C TRP A 89 -3.68 -11.40 19.47
N LEU A 90 -3.84 -11.18 18.16
CA LEU A 90 -3.54 -9.90 17.52
C LEU A 90 -4.47 -8.78 18.01
N ILE A 91 -5.78 -9.05 18.07
CA ILE A 91 -6.78 -8.09 18.58
C ILE A 91 -6.42 -7.66 20.01
N THR A 92 -6.08 -8.60 20.89
CA THR A 92 -5.75 -8.30 22.29
C THR A 92 -4.52 -7.39 22.40
N LYS A 93 -3.48 -7.67 21.59
CA LYS A 93 -2.28 -6.83 21.53
C LYS A 93 -2.61 -5.42 21.02
N ILE A 94 -3.42 -5.30 19.97
CA ILE A 94 -3.85 -4.01 19.41
C ILE A 94 -4.69 -3.19 20.38
N LEU A 95 -5.62 -3.81 21.11
CA LEU A 95 -6.47 -3.10 22.07
C LEU A 95 -5.66 -2.48 23.23
N ASN A 96 -4.49 -3.02 23.55
CA ASN A 96 -3.55 -2.43 24.52
C ASN A 96 -2.82 -1.20 23.96
N LEU A 97 -2.90 -0.95 22.66
CA LEU A 97 -2.26 0.16 21.94
C LEU A 97 -3.26 1.28 21.57
N LYS A 98 -4.31 1.46 22.38
CA LYS A 98 -5.43 2.40 22.11
C LYS A 98 -5.04 3.87 21.85
N ASP A 99 -3.86 4.30 22.29
CA ASP A 99 -3.36 5.68 22.11
C ASP A 99 -2.32 5.79 20.97
N TYR A 100 -2.12 4.72 20.21
CA TYR A 100 -1.18 4.64 19.10
C TYR A 100 -1.89 4.70 17.75
N TYR A 101 -1.24 5.32 16.78
CA TYR A 101 -1.52 5.13 15.36
C TYR A 101 -0.81 3.85 14.88
N LEU A 102 -1.53 2.95 14.21
CA LEU A 102 -0.98 1.64 13.83
C LEU A 102 -0.45 1.65 12.40
N ILE A 103 0.72 1.02 12.19
CA ILE A 103 1.26 0.71 10.87
C ILE A 103 1.48 -0.80 10.80
N PHE A 104 0.74 -1.49 9.96
CA PHE A 104 0.92 -2.93 9.73
C PHE A 104 1.86 -3.16 8.55
N ASP A 105 3.02 -3.76 8.80
CA ASP A 105 3.90 -4.25 7.73
C ASP A 105 3.48 -5.67 7.36
N CYS A 106 3.05 -5.86 6.12
CA CYS A 106 2.39 -7.08 5.68
C CYS A 106 3.27 -7.89 4.71
N PRO A 107 3.03 -9.22 4.61
CA PRO A 107 3.77 -10.10 3.70
C PRO A 107 3.90 -9.58 2.27
N GLY A 108 5.03 -9.86 1.63
CA GLY A 108 5.24 -9.45 0.23
C GLY A 108 4.45 -10.22 -0.82
N GLN A 109 4.00 -11.44 -0.53
CA GLN A 109 3.35 -12.30 -1.52
C GLN A 109 1.95 -11.80 -1.87
N VAL A 110 1.72 -11.48 -3.15
CA VAL A 110 0.50 -10.80 -3.61
C VAL A 110 -0.72 -11.71 -3.55
N GLU A 111 -0.51 -13.02 -3.66
CA GLU A 111 -1.54 -14.06 -3.63
C GLU A 111 -2.33 -14.06 -2.32
N LEU A 112 -1.72 -13.56 -1.23
CA LEU A 112 -2.36 -13.39 0.07
C LEU A 112 -3.43 -12.30 0.07
N TYR A 113 -3.40 -11.37 -0.89
CA TYR A 113 -4.33 -10.25 -1.03
C TYR A 113 -5.23 -10.36 -2.28
N THR A 114 -5.02 -11.36 -3.14
CA THR A 114 -5.79 -11.54 -4.39
C THR A 114 -6.53 -12.87 -4.46
N HIS A 115 -6.02 -13.93 -3.85
CA HIS A 115 -6.59 -15.28 -3.95
C HIS A 115 -6.91 -15.88 -2.58
N HIS A 116 -6.09 -15.60 -1.57
CA HIS A 116 -6.28 -16.13 -0.22
C HIS A 116 -7.18 -15.23 0.63
N LYS A 117 -8.07 -15.82 1.43
CA LYS A 117 -9.02 -15.04 2.25
C LYS A 117 -8.47 -14.59 3.60
N SER A 118 -7.39 -15.20 4.10
CA SER A 118 -6.95 -14.96 5.48
C SER A 118 -6.68 -13.50 5.82
N VAL A 119 -6.04 -12.73 4.93
CA VAL A 119 -5.80 -11.31 5.18
C VAL A 119 -7.13 -10.55 5.26
N SER A 120 -8.04 -10.75 4.30
CA SER A 120 -9.36 -10.13 4.33
C SER A 120 -10.16 -10.48 5.59
N SER A 121 -10.18 -11.75 6.00
CA SER A 121 -10.82 -12.20 7.24
C SER A 121 -10.21 -11.57 8.49
N ILE A 122 -8.88 -11.44 8.55
CA ILE A 122 -8.18 -10.79 9.68
C ILE A 122 -8.57 -9.31 9.74
N VAL A 123 -8.53 -8.62 8.60
CA VAL A 123 -8.91 -7.20 8.48
C VAL A 123 -10.36 -6.96 8.88
N GLU A 124 -11.29 -7.80 8.44
CA GLU A 124 -12.70 -7.74 8.84
C GLU A 124 -12.85 -7.84 10.37
N LYS A 125 -12.17 -8.81 10.99
CA LYS A 125 -12.20 -8.99 12.45
C LYS A 125 -11.57 -7.81 13.19
N LEU A 126 -10.48 -7.22 12.69
CA LEU A 126 -9.91 -5.99 13.25
C LEU A 126 -10.91 -4.82 13.17
N THR A 127 -11.56 -4.66 12.02
CA THR A 127 -12.53 -3.59 11.77
C THR A 127 -13.75 -3.69 12.70
N GLN A 128 -14.22 -4.91 12.96
CA GLN A 128 -15.28 -5.18 13.95
C GLN A 128 -14.88 -4.85 15.39
N ASN A 129 -13.58 -4.75 15.69
CA ASN A 129 -13.03 -4.44 17.01
C ASN A 129 -12.50 -2.99 17.12
N LEU A 130 -13.20 -2.03 16.48
CA LEU A 130 -12.95 -0.58 16.56
C LEU A 130 -11.64 -0.10 15.94
N VAL A 131 -11.04 -0.90 15.05
CA VAL A 131 -9.86 -0.50 14.28
C VAL A 131 -10.30 0.03 12.92
N ARG A 132 -10.00 1.29 12.60
CA ARG A 132 -10.23 1.88 11.28
C ARG A 132 -8.94 1.86 10.48
N LEU A 133 -8.94 1.07 9.40
CA LEU A 133 -7.78 0.87 8.55
C LEU A 133 -8.01 1.50 7.17
N CYS A 134 -6.93 2.06 6.62
CA CYS A 134 -6.78 2.31 5.19
C CYS A 134 -5.72 1.35 4.66
N SER A 135 -5.97 0.72 3.52
CA SER A 135 -4.92 0.00 2.82
C SER A 135 -4.00 0.99 2.10
N VAL A 136 -2.71 0.83 2.31
CA VAL A 136 -1.65 1.57 1.61
C VAL A 136 -0.99 0.60 0.66
N HIS A 137 -1.30 0.71 -0.63
CA HIS A 137 -0.83 -0.23 -1.64
C HIS A 137 0.38 0.35 -2.38
N LEU A 138 1.55 -0.23 -2.14
CA LEU A 138 2.81 0.20 -2.73
C LEU A 138 3.07 -0.51 -4.05
N VAL A 139 3.30 0.27 -5.10
CA VAL A 139 3.70 -0.20 -6.43
C VAL A 139 5.03 0.46 -6.80
N ASP A 140 6.00 -0.34 -7.24
CA ASP A 140 7.31 0.14 -7.65
C ASP A 140 7.22 0.95 -8.95
N SER A 141 7.79 2.17 -8.97
CA SER A 141 7.81 3.04 -10.16
C SER A 141 8.42 2.36 -11.39
N HIS A 142 9.32 1.39 -11.21
CA HIS A 142 9.94 0.65 -12.30
C HIS A 142 8.91 -0.10 -13.17
N HIS A 143 7.73 -0.42 -12.64
CA HIS A 143 6.67 -1.04 -13.44
C HIS A 143 6.18 -0.12 -14.58
N CYS A 144 6.38 1.20 -14.49
CA CYS A 144 6.04 2.15 -15.55
C CYS A 144 6.95 2.05 -16.78
N SER A 145 8.12 1.41 -16.65
CA SER A 145 9.09 1.26 -17.74
C SER A 145 8.67 0.25 -18.81
N ASP A 146 7.57 -0.47 -18.59
CA ASP A 146 7.02 -1.46 -19.52
C ASP A 146 5.48 -1.43 -19.46
N PRO A 147 4.80 -1.27 -20.61
CA PRO A 147 3.34 -1.20 -20.65
C PRO A 147 2.63 -2.41 -20.03
N GLY A 148 3.17 -3.62 -20.22
CA GLY A 148 2.59 -4.86 -19.70
C GLY A 148 2.74 -4.97 -18.18
N LYS A 149 3.89 -4.60 -17.63
CA LYS A 149 4.12 -4.52 -16.17
C LYS A 149 3.22 -3.47 -15.52
N TYR A 150 3.08 -2.30 -16.16
CA TYR A 150 2.20 -1.25 -15.65
C TYR A 150 0.75 -1.70 -15.63
N LEU A 151 0.22 -2.25 -16.74
CA LEU A 151 -1.14 -2.79 -16.80
C LEU A 151 -1.37 -3.89 -15.74
N SER A 152 -0.40 -4.78 -15.57
CA SER A 152 -0.47 -5.83 -14.53
C SER A 152 -0.58 -5.25 -13.12
N SER A 153 0.09 -4.13 -12.87
CA SER A 153 0.04 -3.42 -11.59
C SER A 153 -1.31 -2.76 -11.34
N LEU A 154 -1.92 -2.17 -12.39
CA LEU A 154 -3.26 -1.59 -12.32
C LEU A 154 -4.32 -2.66 -12.00
N ILE A 155 -4.24 -3.81 -12.66
CA ILE A 155 -5.15 -4.94 -12.40
C ILE A 155 -4.95 -5.48 -10.99
N LEU A 156 -3.70 -5.61 -10.53
CA LEU A 156 -3.40 -6.02 -9.17
C LEU A 156 -4.03 -5.05 -8.16
N CYS A 157 -3.84 -3.74 -8.34
CA CYS A 157 -4.47 -2.72 -7.49
C CYS A 157 -5.99 -2.88 -7.43
N THR A 158 -6.63 -2.98 -8.59
CA THR A 158 -8.08 -3.13 -8.71
C THR A 158 -8.57 -4.41 -8.02
N THR A 159 -7.88 -5.53 -8.23
CA THR A 159 -8.24 -6.83 -7.64
C THR A 159 -8.11 -6.81 -6.12
N THR A 160 -7.01 -6.26 -5.61
CA THR A 160 -6.75 -6.16 -4.17
C THR A 160 -7.74 -5.23 -3.47
N MET A 161 -8.15 -4.12 -4.11
CA MET A 161 -9.21 -3.25 -3.61
C MET A 161 -10.53 -4.00 -3.40
N LEU A 162 -10.93 -4.79 -4.39
CA LEU A 162 -12.17 -5.58 -4.33
C LEU A 162 -12.10 -6.68 -3.27
N GLN A 163 -10.94 -7.32 -3.10
CA GLN A 163 -10.76 -8.38 -2.11
C GLN A 163 -10.72 -7.87 -0.65
N LEU A 164 -10.02 -6.76 -0.39
CA LEU A 164 -9.83 -6.29 0.99
C LEU A 164 -11.00 -5.46 1.52
N GLY A 165 -11.78 -4.82 0.63
CA GLY A 165 -12.95 -4.02 1.03
C GLY A 165 -12.62 -2.85 1.97
N LEU A 166 -11.37 -2.37 1.96
CA LEU A 166 -10.93 -1.20 2.71
C LEU A 166 -10.92 0.06 1.83
N PRO A 167 -10.87 1.27 2.41
CA PRO A 167 -10.37 2.44 1.69
C PRO A 167 -8.93 2.18 1.24
N HIS A 168 -8.60 2.50 0.00
CA HIS A 168 -7.25 2.30 -0.57
C HIS A 168 -6.59 3.63 -0.94
N VAL A 169 -5.31 3.73 -0.63
CA VAL A 169 -4.39 4.75 -1.18
C VAL A 169 -3.29 4.00 -1.89
N ASN A 170 -3.21 4.10 -3.21
CA ASN A 170 -2.08 3.54 -3.94
C ASN A 170 -0.94 4.54 -3.98
N ILE A 171 0.27 4.04 -3.81
CA ILE A 171 1.48 4.83 -3.75
C ILE A 171 2.45 4.26 -4.77
N MET A 172 3.00 5.14 -5.60
CA MET A 172 4.09 4.80 -6.50
C MET A 172 5.41 5.07 -5.81
N THR A 173 6.09 4.01 -5.36
CA THR A 173 7.32 4.08 -4.57
C THR A 173 8.57 4.18 -5.46
N LYS A 174 9.72 4.49 -4.84
CA LYS A 174 11.01 4.66 -5.52
C LYS A 174 10.91 5.68 -6.65
N PHE A 175 10.19 6.75 -6.39
CA PHE A 175 9.91 7.77 -7.39
C PHE A 175 11.20 8.50 -7.82
N ASP A 176 12.18 8.60 -6.92
CA ASP A 176 13.55 9.06 -7.17
C ASP A 176 14.28 8.25 -8.24
N GLU A 177 13.91 6.98 -8.43
CA GLU A 177 14.54 6.11 -9.42
C GLU A 177 14.01 6.28 -10.83
N MET A 178 12.86 6.95 -11.02
CA MET A 178 12.26 7.14 -12.34
C MET A 178 13.21 7.77 -13.36
N LYS A 179 14.03 8.74 -12.92
CA LYS A 179 15.02 9.39 -13.78
C LYS A 179 15.97 8.39 -14.44
N LYS A 180 16.30 7.30 -13.74
CA LYS A 180 17.25 6.27 -14.19
C LYS A 180 16.73 5.46 -15.37
N PHE A 181 15.42 5.44 -15.61
CA PHE A 181 14.77 4.72 -16.70
C PHE A 181 13.79 5.59 -17.50
N SER A 182 14.01 6.91 -17.47
CA SER A 182 13.19 7.91 -18.19
C SER A 182 13.16 7.66 -19.70
N ASP A 183 14.21 7.07 -20.27
CA ASP A 183 14.30 6.64 -21.68
C ASP A 183 13.30 5.54 -22.05
N ARG A 184 12.78 4.81 -21.06
CA ARG A 184 11.83 3.70 -21.24
C ARG A 184 10.39 4.09 -20.92
N LEU A 185 10.16 5.28 -20.40
CA LEU A 185 8.81 5.79 -20.16
C LEU A 185 8.21 6.20 -21.50
N ALA A 186 7.08 5.59 -21.85
CA ALA A 186 6.37 5.91 -23.09
C ALA A 186 5.60 7.24 -22.99
N PHE A 187 5.29 7.67 -21.77
CA PHE A 187 4.44 8.82 -21.48
C PHE A 187 5.04 9.69 -20.37
N ASN A 188 4.43 10.85 -20.11
CA ASN A 188 4.80 11.69 -18.97
C ASN A 188 4.40 11.04 -17.63
N ILE A 189 4.93 11.57 -16.54
CA ILE A 189 4.65 11.06 -15.18
C ILE A 189 3.15 11.14 -14.84
N ASP A 190 2.47 12.21 -15.28
CA ASP A 190 1.05 12.42 -14.98
C ASP A 190 0.18 11.28 -15.55
N PHE A 191 0.52 10.77 -16.74
CA PHE A 191 -0.12 9.59 -17.31
C PHE A 191 -0.10 8.41 -16.33
N TYR A 192 1.05 8.13 -15.72
CA TYR A 192 1.23 6.98 -14.83
C TYR A 192 0.64 7.19 -13.43
N THR A 193 0.65 8.44 -12.93
CA THR A 193 0.17 8.76 -11.58
C THR A 193 -1.33 8.98 -11.53
N GLU A 194 -1.90 9.63 -12.55
CA GLU A 194 -3.34 9.89 -12.66
C GLU A 194 -4.08 8.84 -13.49
N VAL A 195 -3.35 7.89 -14.09
CA VAL A 195 -3.90 6.77 -14.89
C VAL A 195 -4.78 7.33 -16.02
N LEU A 196 -4.21 8.25 -16.81
CA LEU A 196 -4.93 8.99 -17.85
C LEU A 196 -5.05 8.16 -19.13
N ASP A 197 -6.27 7.99 -19.67
CA ASP A 197 -6.58 7.38 -20.97
C ASP A 197 -5.68 6.18 -21.34
N LEU A 198 -6.02 5.01 -20.83
CA LEU A 198 -5.25 3.79 -21.02
C LEU A 198 -5.30 3.28 -22.47
N ASN A 199 -6.09 3.89 -23.36
CA ASN A 199 -6.05 3.56 -24.79
C ASN A 199 -4.67 3.86 -25.40
N TYR A 200 -3.96 4.88 -24.92
CA TYR A 200 -2.57 5.11 -25.33
C TYR A 200 -1.65 3.93 -24.93
N LEU A 201 -1.90 3.32 -23.77
CA LEU A 201 -1.18 2.12 -23.33
C LEU A 201 -1.49 0.92 -24.22
N LEU A 202 -2.74 0.78 -24.66
CA LEU A 202 -3.18 -0.28 -25.55
C LEU A 202 -2.43 -0.25 -26.89
N GLU A 203 -2.22 0.93 -27.47
CA GLU A 203 -1.44 1.08 -28.70
C GLU A 203 -0.02 0.54 -28.52
N LYS A 204 0.62 0.84 -27.38
CA LYS A 204 1.97 0.34 -27.07
C LYS A 204 2.02 -1.17 -26.82
N LEU A 205 1.01 -1.73 -26.17
CA LEU A 205 0.86 -3.19 -26.02
C LEU A 205 0.63 -3.89 -27.35
N ASP A 206 0.04 -3.21 -28.32
CA ASP A 206 -0.24 -3.76 -29.65
C ASP A 206 0.97 -3.69 -30.59
N GLU A 207 1.95 -2.83 -30.30
CA GLU A 207 3.23 -2.73 -31.02
C GLU A 207 4.22 -3.84 -30.62
N ASP A 208 4.16 -4.33 -29.38
CA ASP A 208 5.09 -5.36 -28.90
C ASP A 208 4.74 -6.75 -29.46
N PRO A 209 5.70 -7.49 -30.07
CA PRO A 209 5.44 -8.78 -30.71
C PRO A 209 4.86 -9.85 -29.77
N PHE A 210 5.18 -9.80 -28.48
CA PHE A 210 4.70 -10.76 -27.49
C PHE A 210 3.26 -10.44 -27.06
N THR A 211 2.92 -9.17 -26.82
CA THR A 211 1.59 -8.76 -26.37
C THR A 211 0.59 -8.53 -27.50
N ALA A 212 1.04 -8.29 -28.74
CA ALA A 212 0.19 -8.03 -29.90
C ALA A 212 -0.77 -9.17 -30.26
N LYS A 213 -0.47 -10.42 -29.86
CA LYS A 213 -1.41 -11.55 -30.05
C LYS A 213 -2.60 -11.52 -29.08
N TYR A 214 -2.54 -10.70 -28.03
CA TYR A 214 -3.54 -10.60 -26.97
C TYR A 214 -4.41 -9.33 -27.05
N LYS A 215 -4.50 -8.65 -28.20
CA LYS A 215 -5.21 -7.35 -28.35
C LYS A 215 -6.57 -7.28 -27.66
N LYS A 216 -7.43 -8.30 -27.91
CA LYS A 216 -8.78 -8.36 -27.33
C LYS A 216 -8.75 -8.49 -25.81
N LEU A 217 -7.79 -9.23 -25.26
CA LEU A 217 -7.60 -9.37 -23.83
C LEU A 217 -7.09 -8.07 -23.22
N ASN A 218 -6.07 -7.44 -23.83
CA ASN A 218 -5.51 -6.17 -23.36
C ASN A 218 -6.59 -5.08 -23.32
N ALA A 219 -7.40 -4.97 -24.38
CA ALA A 219 -8.52 -4.03 -24.43
C ALA A 219 -9.57 -4.30 -23.34
N ALA A 220 -9.92 -5.57 -23.09
CA ALA A 220 -10.86 -5.93 -22.03
C ALA A 220 -10.32 -5.61 -20.62
N LEU A 221 -9.02 -5.82 -20.40
CA LEU A 221 -8.36 -5.50 -19.13
C LEU A 221 -8.26 -3.99 -18.90
N ILE A 222 -7.98 -3.22 -19.96
CA ILE A 222 -7.95 -1.75 -19.88
C ILE A 222 -9.34 -1.20 -19.59
N SER A 223 -10.37 -1.65 -20.33
CA SER A 223 -11.77 -1.29 -20.06
C SER A 223 -12.14 -1.56 -18.62
N LEU A 224 -11.75 -2.71 -18.06
CA LEU A 224 -12.00 -3.03 -16.65
C LEU A 224 -11.39 -1.97 -15.72
N VAL A 225 -10.13 -1.60 -15.91
CA VAL A 225 -9.46 -0.61 -15.05
C VAL A 225 -10.12 0.78 -15.19
N GLU A 226 -10.43 1.21 -16.41
CA GLU A 226 -11.07 2.50 -16.69
C GLU A 226 -12.49 2.56 -16.13
N ASP A 227 -13.29 1.51 -16.30
CA ASP A 227 -14.69 1.45 -15.85
C ASP A 227 -14.83 1.63 -14.34
N TYR A 228 -13.88 1.10 -13.56
CA TYR A 228 -13.85 1.33 -12.11
C TYR A 228 -13.33 2.73 -11.77
N SER A 229 -12.37 3.28 -12.52
CA SER A 229 -11.77 4.61 -12.28
C SER A 229 -11.30 4.81 -10.81
N LEU A 230 -10.91 3.71 -10.14
CA LEU A 230 -10.52 3.72 -8.72
C LEU A 230 -9.02 3.87 -8.51
N VAL A 231 -8.22 3.65 -9.55
CA VAL A 231 -6.77 3.59 -9.43
C VAL A 231 -6.16 4.93 -9.78
N SER A 232 -5.51 5.54 -8.80
CA SER A 232 -4.56 6.64 -8.96
C SER A 232 -3.43 6.43 -7.96
N PHE A 233 -2.28 7.05 -8.22
CA PHE A 233 -1.08 6.91 -7.41
C PHE A 233 -0.60 8.23 -6.85
N ILE A 234 -0.25 8.24 -5.57
CA ILE A 234 0.53 9.31 -4.97
C ILE A 234 2.02 8.95 -5.14
N PRO A 235 2.83 9.81 -5.77
CA PRO A 235 4.26 9.55 -5.92
C PRO A 235 4.96 9.62 -4.55
N LEU A 236 5.91 8.71 -4.32
CA LEU A 236 6.68 8.67 -3.08
C LEU A 236 8.16 8.35 -3.32
N ASP A 237 8.98 9.33 -2.94
CA ASP A 237 10.36 9.14 -2.51
C ASP A 237 10.38 9.23 -0.98
N VAL A 238 10.79 8.15 -0.31
CA VAL A 238 10.79 8.04 1.16
C VAL A 238 11.75 9.02 1.85
N SER A 239 12.71 9.58 1.13
CA SER A 239 13.61 10.62 1.65
C SER A 239 12.97 12.01 1.65
N ASN A 240 11.91 12.20 0.86
CA ASN A 240 11.24 13.48 0.69
C ASN A 240 10.07 13.65 1.67
N GLN A 241 10.29 14.52 2.66
CA GLN A 241 9.32 14.85 3.71
C GLN A 241 8.01 15.45 3.17
N ALA A 242 8.05 16.17 2.05
CA ALA A 242 6.84 16.75 1.44
C ALA A 242 5.94 15.66 0.83
N LEU A 243 6.54 14.64 0.20
CA LEU A 243 5.79 13.49 -0.35
C LEU A 243 5.26 12.60 0.78
N LEU A 244 6.04 12.37 1.84
CA LEU A 244 5.55 11.69 3.05
C LEU A 244 4.36 12.41 3.67
N LEU A 245 4.38 13.75 3.73
CA LEU A 245 3.25 14.54 4.20
C LEU A 245 2.02 14.39 3.30
N GLN A 246 2.19 14.37 1.98
CA GLN A 246 1.08 14.15 1.03
C GLN A 246 0.45 12.76 1.25
N VAL A 247 1.27 11.72 1.36
CA VAL A 247 0.80 10.35 1.66
C VAL A 247 0.06 10.31 2.99
N LYS A 248 0.67 10.84 4.07
CA LYS A 248 0.04 10.93 5.39
C LYS A 248 -1.33 11.56 5.33
N ASN A 249 -1.47 12.71 4.64
CA ASN A 249 -2.74 13.42 4.54
C ASN A 249 -3.80 12.62 3.77
N ALA A 250 -3.41 11.90 2.71
CA ALA A 250 -4.31 11.04 1.97
C ALA A 250 -4.77 9.84 2.81
N VAL A 251 -3.86 9.19 3.54
CA VAL A 251 -4.16 8.05 4.42
C VAL A 251 -5.06 8.47 5.58
N ASP A 252 -4.78 9.60 6.23
CA ASP A 252 -5.61 10.14 7.32
C ASP A 252 -7.03 10.49 6.87
N LYS A 253 -7.16 10.98 5.63
CA LYS A 253 -8.46 11.25 5.02
C LYS A 253 -9.20 9.94 4.76
N ALA A 254 -8.51 8.93 4.25
CA ALA A 254 -9.09 7.64 3.88
C ALA A 254 -9.50 6.79 5.10
N ASN A 255 -8.69 6.72 6.16
CA ASN A 255 -9.06 5.99 7.39
C ASN A 255 -9.93 6.83 8.35
N GLY A 256 -10.09 8.14 8.08
CA GLY A 256 -10.89 9.05 8.88
C GLY A 256 -10.20 9.58 10.14
N TYR A 257 -8.88 9.40 10.29
CA TYR A 257 -8.10 9.96 11.39
C TYR A 257 -8.25 11.49 11.47
N ILE A 258 -8.44 12.17 10.32
CA ILE A 258 -8.62 13.63 10.30
C ILE A 258 -9.83 14.12 11.12
N PHE A 259 -10.86 13.28 11.30
CA PHE A 259 -12.08 13.65 12.02
C PHE A 259 -12.08 13.26 13.51
N GLY A 260 -11.17 12.38 13.93
CA GLY A 260 -11.19 11.80 15.28
C GLY A 260 -9.82 11.61 15.93
N GLY A 261 -8.73 12.02 15.26
CA GLY A 261 -7.38 11.98 15.78
C GLY A 261 -7.12 13.09 16.79
N ASN A 262 -6.24 12.82 17.76
CA ASN A 262 -5.85 13.76 18.83
C ASN A 262 -4.88 14.88 18.36
N GLU A 263 -4.84 15.22 17.06
CA GLU A 263 -4.02 16.33 16.56
C GLU A 263 -4.73 17.67 16.75
N PRO A 264 -4.01 18.75 17.13
CA PRO A 264 -4.59 20.09 17.19
C PRO A 264 -5.08 20.49 15.80
N GLN A 265 -6.41 20.58 15.66
CA GLN A 265 -7.08 20.86 14.39
C GLN A 265 -7.03 22.37 14.10
N ASP A 266 -6.27 22.77 13.09
CA ASP A 266 -6.52 24.06 12.45
C ASP A 266 -7.68 23.91 11.44
N VAL A 267 -8.71 24.73 11.59
CA VAL A 267 -9.93 24.70 10.76
C VAL A 267 -9.58 24.90 9.28
N GLN A 268 -8.51 25.65 8.99
CA GLN A 268 -8.01 25.83 7.62
C GLN A 268 -7.43 24.54 7.03
N THR A 269 -6.75 23.71 7.82
CA THR A 269 -6.18 22.43 7.38
C THR A 269 -7.28 21.41 7.08
N LEU A 270 -8.32 21.37 7.91
CA LEU A 270 -9.51 20.55 7.67
C LEU A 270 -10.23 20.95 6.37
N LEU A 271 -10.41 22.25 6.13
CA LEU A 271 -11.05 22.77 4.92
C LEU A 271 -10.19 22.50 3.67
N ALA A 272 -8.87 22.70 3.74
CA ALA A 272 -7.96 22.43 2.61
C ALA A 272 -7.92 20.94 2.23
N CYS A 273 -7.92 20.03 3.21
CA CYS A 273 -7.95 18.58 2.98
C CYS A 273 -9.33 18.08 2.50
N ALA A 274 -10.42 18.66 3.00
CA ALA A 274 -11.77 18.31 2.57
C ALA A 274 -12.04 18.70 1.12
N VAL A 275 -11.60 19.90 0.73
CA VAL A 275 -11.80 20.46 -0.63
C VAL A 275 -10.78 19.89 -1.64
N GLY A 276 -9.78 19.13 -1.21
CA GLY A 276 -8.72 18.63 -2.10
C GLY A 276 -7.83 19.75 -2.65
N ALA A 277 -7.86 20.93 -2.01
CA ALA A 277 -7.16 22.13 -2.45
C ALA A 277 -5.68 22.08 -2.03
N VAL A 278 -4.93 21.12 -2.56
CA VAL A 278 -3.50 21.33 -2.79
C VAL A 278 -3.43 22.00 -4.16
N SER A 279 -3.06 23.29 -4.21
CA SER A 279 -2.89 24.03 -5.47
C SER A 279 -2.09 23.17 -6.46
N GLU A 280 -2.59 22.95 -7.68
CA GLU A 280 -1.92 22.18 -8.75
C GLU A 280 -0.45 22.61 -8.91
N THR A 281 -0.17 23.89 -8.68
CA THR A 281 1.17 24.50 -8.69
C THR A 281 2.15 23.88 -7.69
N LYS A 282 1.69 23.47 -6.49
CA LYS A 282 2.52 22.82 -5.46
C LYS A 282 2.74 21.32 -5.74
N LYS A 283 1.77 20.69 -6.42
CA LYS A 283 1.82 19.30 -6.87
C LYS A 283 2.86 19.18 -8.02
N MET A 284 2.75 20.05 -9.03
CA MET A 284 3.71 20.17 -10.13
C MET A 284 5.13 20.48 -9.62
N SER A 285 5.33 21.50 -8.77
CA SER A 285 6.68 21.88 -8.32
C SER A 285 7.45 20.78 -7.58
N THR A 286 6.73 19.84 -6.95
CA THR A 286 7.35 18.73 -6.20
C THR A 286 7.69 17.56 -7.11
N ILE A 287 6.88 17.33 -8.15
CA ILE A 287 7.08 16.27 -9.16
C ILE A 287 8.10 16.70 -10.22
N ASP A 288 8.16 17.98 -10.59
CA ASP A 288 9.13 18.53 -11.54
C ASP A 288 10.58 18.33 -11.07
N ALA A 289 10.82 18.25 -9.76
CA ALA A 289 12.12 17.93 -9.19
C ALA A 289 12.57 16.49 -9.50
N TYR A 290 11.64 15.62 -9.91
CA TYR A 290 11.84 14.21 -10.27
C TYR A 290 11.79 13.94 -11.79
N LEU A 291 11.62 14.98 -12.60
CA LEU A 291 11.97 14.99 -14.03
C LEU A 291 13.45 15.36 -14.23
#